data_AF-A0A535PJU2-F1
#
_entry.id   AF-A0A535PJU2-F1
#
_cell.length_a   1.000
_cell.length_b   1.000
_cell.length_c   1.000
_cell.angle_alpha   90.00
_cell.angle_beta   90.00
_cell.angle_gamma   90.00
#
_symmetry.space_group_name_H-M   'P 1'
#
loop_
_entity.id
_entity.type
_entity.pdbx_description
1 polymer ?
#
loop_
_entity_poly.entity_id
_entity_poly.type
_entity_poly.pdbx_seq_one_letter_code
_entity_poly.pdbx_strand_id
1 'polypeptide(L)'
;MDSLHAIGFYVSAALAGLGGILLAFLRGHARRGAALALTGLGLAGIYASLSAGFAAIAVLVCYAAAALVLARPDHRTVEQVTGGLWRQVGALGAAVLLGVLAYAAFRGTFAHATFYGGAFGSVSVARLLFAHDALATEAVGGLVLIALVGAAAAWRRERPREDREGRR
;
A
#
# COMPACT_ATOMS: atom_id res chain seq x y z
N MET A 1 28.61 -2.21 -0.44
CA MET A 1 27.49 -2.60 -1.31
C MET A 1 28.06 -2.90 -2.68
N ASP A 2 27.88 -4.12 -3.17
CA ASP A 2 28.26 -4.43 -4.55
C ASP A 2 27.37 -3.62 -5.49
N SER A 3 27.94 -3.05 -6.56
CA SER A 3 27.24 -2.15 -7.48
C SER A 3 25.90 -2.70 -7.98
N LEU A 4 25.78 -4.03 -8.07
CA LEU A 4 24.58 -4.75 -8.48
C LEU A 4 23.41 -4.60 -7.46
N HIS A 5 23.69 -4.61 -6.16
CA HIS A 5 22.68 -4.39 -5.13
C HIS A 5 22.17 -2.94 -5.12
N ALA A 6 23.05 -1.97 -5.36
CA ALA A 6 22.67 -0.56 -5.48
C ALA A 6 21.79 -0.33 -6.72
N ILE A 7 22.14 -0.92 -7.86
CA ILE A 7 21.33 -0.86 -9.08
C ILE A 7 19.96 -1.50 -8.85
N GLY A 8 19.91 -2.69 -8.23
CA GLY A 8 18.65 -3.37 -7.91
C GLY A 8 17.74 -2.51 -7.01
N PHE A 9 18.32 -1.86 -6.01
CA PHE A 9 17.60 -0.93 -5.14
C PHE A 9 17.04 0.27 -5.91
N TYR A 10 17.85 0.96 -6.72
CA TYR A 10 17.42 2.15 -7.46
C TYR A 10 16.38 1.84 -8.54
N VAL A 11 16.52 0.70 -9.23
CA VAL A 11 15.50 0.22 -10.17
C VAL A 11 14.19 -0.05 -9.43
N SER A 12 14.26 -0.71 -8.28
CA SER A 12 13.07 -0.99 -7.45
C SER A 12 12.41 0.30 -6.94
N ALA A 13 13.21 1.29 -6.53
CA ALA A 13 12.74 2.61 -6.13
C ALA A 13 12.08 3.37 -7.29
N ALA A 14 12.67 3.31 -8.48
CA ALA A 14 12.10 3.90 -9.68
C ALA A 14 10.76 3.25 -10.04
N LEU A 15 10.66 1.92 -9.98
CA LEU A 15 9.41 1.18 -10.21
C LEU A 15 8.33 1.54 -9.17
N ALA A 16 8.69 1.65 -7.88
CA ALA A 16 7.77 2.06 -6.84
C ALA A 16 7.24 3.49 -7.06
N GLY A 17 8.14 4.43 -7.36
CA GLY A 17 7.79 5.82 -7.61
C GLY A 17 6.96 6.00 -8.89
N LEU A 18 7.40 5.41 -10.00
CA LEU A 18 6.65 5.43 -11.27
C LEU A 18 5.28 4.78 -11.12
N GLY A 19 5.20 3.62 -10.45
CA GLY A 19 3.93 2.95 -10.15
C GLY A 19 2.97 3.85 -9.38
N GLY A 20 3.46 4.55 -8.34
CA GLY A 20 2.64 5.47 -7.56
C GLY A 20 2.14 6.67 -8.36
N ILE A 21 3.01 7.27 -9.18
CA ILE A 21 2.63 8.37 -10.09
C ILE A 21 1.59 7.88 -11.10
N LEU A 22 1.84 6.74 -11.74
CA LEU A 22 0.93 6.12 -12.69
C LEU A 22 -0.44 5.85 -12.05
N LEU A 23 -0.47 5.33 -10.83
CA LEU A 23 -1.70 5.06 -10.09
C LEU A 23 -2.54 6.33 -9.85
N ALA A 24 -1.88 7.47 -9.63
CA ALA A 24 -2.53 8.76 -9.40
C ALA A 24 -3.12 9.37 -10.68
N PHE A 25 -2.46 9.19 -11.83
CA PHE A 25 -2.85 9.84 -13.10
C PHE A 25 -3.66 8.95 -14.06
N LEU A 26 -3.51 7.62 -14.00
CA LEU A 26 -4.20 6.73 -14.92
C LEU A 26 -5.69 6.62 -14.59
N ARG A 27 -6.50 6.74 -15.64
CA ARG A 27 -7.94 6.50 -15.61
C ARG A 27 -8.23 5.07 -16.04
N GLY A 28 -9.22 4.45 -15.40
CA GLY A 28 -9.67 3.09 -15.67
C GLY A 28 -9.14 2.05 -14.70
N HIS A 29 -10.02 1.14 -14.28
CA HIS A 29 -9.81 0.14 -13.23
C HIS A 29 -8.59 -0.76 -13.52
N ALA A 30 -8.52 -1.36 -14.72
CA ALA A 30 -7.44 -2.26 -15.10
C ALA A 30 -6.04 -1.59 -15.09
N ARG A 31 -5.96 -0.35 -15.60
CA ARG A 31 -4.70 0.42 -15.65
C ARG A 31 -4.23 0.84 -14.26
N ARG A 32 -5.16 1.23 -13.38
CA ARG A 32 -4.87 1.54 -11.97
C ARG A 32 -4.44 0.30 -11.21
N GLY A 33 -5.09 -0.85 -11.43
CA GLY A 33 -4.65 -2.13 -10.89
C GLY A 33 -3.21 -2.47 -11.29
N ALA A 34 -2.88 -2.34 -12.59
CA ALA A 34 -1.51 -2.57 -13.08
C ALA A 34 -0.48 -1.60 -12.47
N ALA A 35 -0.81 -0.32 -12.33
CA ALA A 35 0.06 0.66 -11.68
C ALA A 35 0.28 0.37 -10.19
N LEU A 36 -0.76 -0.11 -9.48
CA LEU A 36 -0.64 -0.55 -8.10
C LEU A 36 0.25 -1.80 -7.99
N ALA A 37 0.09 -2.78 -8.88
CA ALA A 37 0.96 -3.96 -8.93
C ALA A 37 2.42 -3.58 -9.18
N LEU A 38 2.68 -2.63 -10.08
CA LEU A 38 4.03 -2.10 -10.33
C LEU A 38 4.64 -1.47 -9.08
N THR A 39 3.82 -0.71 -8.33
CA THR A 39 4.23 -0.11 -7.05
C THR A 39 4.60 -1.19 -6.04
N GLY A 40 3.77 -2.23 -5.91
CA GLY A 40 4.02 -3.37 -5.02
C GLY A 40 5.29 -4.13 -5.39
N LEU A 41 5.54 -4.33 -6.69
CA LEU A 41 6.77 -4.97 -7.18
C LEU A 41 8.01 -4.15 -6.83
N GLY A 42 7.96 -2.82 -7.02
CA GLY A 42 9.04 -1.92 -6.62
C GLY A 42 9.31 -1.96 -5.11
N LEU A 43 8.26 -1.89 -4.28
CA LEU A 43 8.38 -2.00 -2.82
C LEU A 43 8.96 -3.35 -2.39
N ALA A 44 8.55 -4.45 -3.01
CA ALA A 44 9.09 -5.77 -2.72
C ALA A 44 10.59 -5.85 -3.04
N GLY A 45 11.03 -5.27 -4.16
CA GLY A 45 12.45 -5.17 -4.51
C GLY A 45 13.27 -4.31 -3.54
N ILE A 46 12.68 -3.21 -3.05
CA ILE A 46 13.28 -2.39 -1.98
C ILE A 46 13.45 -3.25 -0.72
N TYR A 47 12.39 -3.91 -0.23
CA TYR A 47 12.46 -4.74 0.96
C TYR A 47 13.44 -5.90 0.82
N ALA A 48 13.51 -6.54 -0.35
CA ALA A 48 14.50 -7.56 -0.63
C ALA A 48 15.94 -7.00 -0.53
N SER A 49 16.17 -5.79 -1.05
CA SER A 49 17.48 -5.11 -0.97
C SER A 49 17.87 -4.73 0.46
N LEU A 50 16.88 -4.52 1.35
CA LEU A 50 17.07 -4.27 2.78
C LEU A 50 17.19 -5.56 3.62
N SER A 51 17.32 -6.74 3.00
CA SER A 51 17.32 -8.04 3.69
C SER A 51 16.03 -8.35 4.47
N ALA A 52 14.91 -7.73 4.07
CA ALA A 52 13.59 -7.93 4.66
C ALA A 52 12.72 -8.86 3.79
N GLY A 53 13.20 -10.10 3.56
CA GLY A 53 12.58 -11.04 2.62
C GLY A 53 11.12 -11.41 2.95
N PHE A 54 10.78 -11.57 4.24
CA PHE A 54 9.39 -11.84 4.65
C PHE A 54 8.45 -10.67 4.31
N ALA A 55 8.88 -9.43 4.59
CA ALA A 55 8.11 -8.24 4.26
C ALA A 55 7.95 -8.06 2.75
N ALA A 56 8.98 -8.40 1.97
CA ALA A 56 8.91 -8.38 0.51
C ALA A 56 7.80 -9.31 -0.03
N ILE A 57 7.70 -10.54 0.50
CA ILE A 57 6.63 -11.49 0.12
C ILE A 57 5.26 -10.96 0.56
N ALA A 58 5.12 -10.48 1.79
CA ALA A 58 3.87 -9.93 2.30
C ALA A 58 3.37 -8.77 1.41
N VAL A 59 4.28 -7.88 1.03
CA VAL A 59 3.99 -6.76 0.13
C VAL A 59 3.54 -7.25 -1.25
N LEU A 60 4.22 -8.24 -1.84
CA LEU A 60 3.79 -8.81 -3.12
C LEU A 60 2.36 -9.36 -3.04
N VAL A 61 2.06 -10.16 -2.01
CA VAL A 61 0.73 -10.77 -1.83
C VAL A 61 -0.33 -9.69 -1.64
N CYS A 62 -0.10 -8.73 -0.74
CA CYS A 62 -1.07 -7.68 -0.44
C CYS A 62 -1.29 -6.74 -1.63
N TYR A 63 -0.24 -6.27 -2.30
CA TYR A 63 -0.38 -5.38 -3.45
C TYR A 63 -0.93 -6.10 -4.68
N ALA A 64 -0.60 -7.38 -4.89
CA ALA A 64 -1.22 -8.17 -5.96
C ALA A 64 -2.73 -8.36 -5.71
N ALA A 65 -3.11 -8.72 -4.49
CA ALA A 65 -4.52 -8.86 -4.13
C ALA A 65 -5.28 -7.52 -4.29
N ALA A 66 -4.71 -6.42 -3.79
CA ALA A 66 -5.29 -5.09 -3.94
C ALA A 66 -5.38 -4.66 -5.42
N ALA A 67 -4.36 -4.96 -6.23
CA ALA A 67 -4.36 -4.69 -7.66
C ALA A 67 -5.46 -5.45 -8.39
N LEU A 68 -5.68 -6.72 -8.05
CA LEU A 68 -6.75 -7.53 -8.63
C LEU A 68 -8.14 -7.02 -8.25
N VAL A 69 -8.33 -6.58 -6.99
CA VAL A 69 -9.58 -5.97 -6.55
C VAL A 69 -9.83 -4.65 -7.29
N LEU A 70 -8.82 -3.80 -7.40
CA LEU A 70 -8.90 -2.50 -8.08
C LEU A 70 -9.10 -2.63 -9.60
N ALA A 71 -8.61 -3.72 -10.20
CA ALA A 71 -8.80 -4.00 -11.62
C ALA A 71 -10.22 -4.43 -11.99
N ARG A 72 -11.06 -4.80 -11.01
CA ARG A 72 -12.43 -5.24 -11.29
C ARG A 72 -13.29 -4.09 -11.85
N PRO A 73 -14.07 -4.35 -12.92
CA PRO A 73 -14.90 -3.32 -13.54
C PRO A 73 -16.04 -2.82 -12.64
N ASP A 74 -16.51 -3.67 -11.72
CA ASP A 74 -17.54 -3.32 -10.72
C ASP A 74 -17.01 -2.45 -9.58
N HIS A 75 -15.71 -2.14 -9.57
CA HIS A 75 -15.13 -1.30 -8.53
C HIS A 75 -15.60 0.15 -8.71
N ARG A 76 -16.64 0.53 -7.95
CA ARG A 76 -17.16 1.89 -7.95
C ARG A 76 -16.13 2.83 -7.34
N THR A 77 -15.53 3.65 -8.19
CA THR A 77 -14.75 4.79 -7.71
C THR A 77 -15.72 5.88 -7.27
N VAL A 78 -15.62 6.30 -6.01
CA VAL A 78 -16.35 7.46 -5.52
C VAL A 78 -15.65 8.68 -6.10
N GLU A 79 -16.11 9.14 -7.26
CA GLU A 79 -15.63 10.37 -7.88
C GLU A 79 -15.95 11.52 -6.91
N GLN A 80 -14.96 11.99 -6.15
CA GLN A 80 -15.14 13.14 -5.29
C GLN A 80 -15.29 14.37 -6.20
N VAL A 81 -16.51 14.90 -6.28
CA VAL A 81 -16.80 16.19 -6.91
C VAL A 81 -16.25 17.31 -6.03
N THR A 82 -14.93 17.42 -5.99
CA THR A 82 -14.21 18.52 -5.34
C THR A 82 -13.95 19.60 -6.38
N GLY A 83 -14.29 20.85 -6.06
CA GLY A 83 -14.05 21.99 -6.95
C GLY A 83 -12.57 22.14 -7.31
N GLY A 84 -12.27 22.71 -8.48
CA GLY A 84 -10.90 22.81 -9.01
C GLY A 84 -9.89 23.45 -8.04
N LEU A 85 -10.35 24.42 -7.23
CA LEU A 85 -9.54 25.09 -6.21
C LEU A 85 -9.12 24.13 -5.08
N TRP A 86 -10.03 23.28 -4.59
CA TRP A 86 -9.71 22.28 -3.57
C TRP A 86 -8.72 21.23 -4.08
N ARG A 87 -8.80 20.87 -5.35
CA ARG A 87 -7.83 19.97 -5.99
C ARG A 87 -6.42 20.58 -6.06
N GLN A 88 -6.33 21.88 -6.32
CA GLN A 88 -5.06 22.61 -6.32
C GLN A 88 -4.47 22.74 -4.92
N VAL A 89 -5.31 23.03 -3.91
CA VAL A 89 -4.88 23.04 -2.51
C VAL A 89 -4.35 21.67 -2.08
N GLY A 90 -5.04 20.58 -2.47
CA GLY A 90 -4.57 19.22 -2.22
C GLY A 90 -3.22 18.91 -2.89
N ALA A 91 -3.04 19.32 -4.15
CA ALA A 91 -1.78 19.15 -4.87
C ALA A 91 -0.63 19.96 -4.23
N LEU A 92 -0.89 21.21 -3.85
CA LEU A 92 0.08 22.04 -3.14
C LEU A 92 0.43 21.44 -1.77
N GLY A 93 -0.56 20.95 -1.04
CA GLY A 93 -0.35 20.25 0.23
C GLY A 93 0.52 19.00 0.07
N ALA A 94 0.27 18.17 -0.95
CA ALA A 94 1.09 17.01 -1.25
C ALA A 94 2.53 17.40 -1.63
N ALA A 95 2.72 18.47 -2.42
CA ALA A 95 4.04 18.97 -2.80
C ALA A 95 4.82 19.53 -1.59
N VAL A 96 4.17 20.29 -0.72
CA VAL A 96 4.76 20.79 0.52
C VAL A 96 5.14 19.63 1.43
N LEU A 97 4.25 18.66 1.62
CA LEU A 97 4.52 17.47 2.44
C LEU A 97 5.72 16.68 1.89
N LEU A 98 5.79 16.47 0.58
CA LEU A 98 6.93 15.83 -0.07
C LEU A 98 8.23 16.61 0.19
N GLY A 99 8.20 17.94 0.07
CA GLY A 99 9.33 18.80 0.34
C GLY A 99 9.81 18.72 1.80
N VAL A 100 8.88 18.72 2.76
CA VAL A 100 9.20 18.56 4.19
C VAL A 100 9.80 17.18 4.46
N LEU A 101 9.22 16.11 3.91
CA LEU A 101 9.75 14.75 4.08
C LEU A 101 11.14 14.60 3.45
N ALA A 102 11.36 15.18 2.26
CA ALA A 102 12.67 15.20 1.62
C ALA A 102 13.69 15.96 2.48
N TYR A 103 13.33 17.15 2.98
CA TYR A 103 14.19 17.93 3.86
C TYR A 103 14.55 17.16 5.15
N ALA A 104 13.55 16.53 5.78
CA ALA A 104 13.76 15.69 6.95
C ALA A 104 14.65 14.47 6.64
N ALA A 105 14.51 13.86 5.46
CA ALA A 105 15.37 12.76 5.03
C ALA A 105 16.82 13.20 4.78
N PHE A 106 17.04 14.42 4.24
CA PHE A 106 18.40 14.94 4.01
C PHE A 106 19.09 15.44 5.29
N ARG A 107 18.34 16.02 6.22
CA ARG A 107 18.88 16.59 7.46
C ARG A 107 18.82 15.65 8.66
N GLY A 108 18.03 14.58 8.56
CA GLY A 108 17.83 13.61 9.61
C GLY A 108 19.09 12.79 9.87
N THR A 109 19.54 12.78 11.12
CA THR A 109 20.55 11.84 11.60
C THR A 109 19.86 10.54 11.98
N PHE A 110 19.87 9.57 11.07
CA PHE A 110 19.27 8.26 11.32
C PHE A 110 20.26 7.33 12.02
N ALA A 111 19.76 6.55 12.99
CA ALA A 111 20.54 5.48 13.59
C ALA A 111 20.74 4.37 12.54
N HIS A 112 21.99 4.08 12.22
CA HIS A 112 22.35 3.01 11.29
C HIS A 112 22.64 1.74 12.09
N ALA A 113 21.65 0.86 12.19
CA ALA A 113 21.83 -0.46 12.79
C ALA A 113 22.01 -1.50 11.69
N THR A 114 23.14 -2.20 11.69
CA THR A 114 23.35 -3.38 10.85
C THR A 114 22.64 -4.57 11.48
N PHE A 115 21.56 -5.04 10.85
CA PHE A 115 20.82 -6.21 11.28
C PHE A 115 21.35 -7.47 10.59
N TYR A 116 21.88 -8.42 11.38
CA TYR A 116 22.44 -9.70 10.89
C TYR A 116 21.47 -10.87 11.17
N GLY A 117 20.19 -10.71 10.84
CA GLY A 117 19.15 -11.73 11.12
C GLY A 117 18.89 -12.75 10.00
N GLY A 118 19.72 -12.79 8.95
CA GLY A 118 19.51 -13.64 7.77
C GLY A 118 18.51 -13.03 6.76
N ALA A 119 18.45 -13.62 5.55
CA ALA A 119 17.66 -13.09 4.43
C ALA A 119 16.13 -13.16 4.66
N PHE A 120 15.67 -14.09 5.50
CA PHE A 120 14.26 -14.31 5.83
C PHE A 120 14.03 -14.20 7.34
N GLY A 121 13.72 -12.99 7.81
CA GLY A 121 13.47 -12.69 9.23
C GLY A 121 12.07 -13.07 9.75
N SER A 122 11.43 -14.13 9.26
CA SER A 122 10.05 -14.47 9.68
C SER A 122 9.97 -14.85 11.17
N VAL A 123 10.95 -15.59 11.69
CA VAL A 123 11.01 -16.01 13.10
C VAL A 123 11.27 -14.82 14.02
N SER A 124 12.15 -13.90 13.63
CA SER A 124 12.41 -12.67 14.40
C SER A 124 11.19 -11.76 14.42
N VAL A 125 10.51 -11.60 13.29
CA VAL A 125 9.24 -10.86 13.20
C VAL A 125 8.17 -11.51 14.06
N ALA A 126 8.01 -12.84 14.01
CA ALA A 126 7.04 -13.54 14.85
C ALA A 126 7.35 -13.37 16.34
N ARG A 127 8.62 -13.48 16.75
CA ARG A 127 9.02 -13.23 18.13
C ARG A 127 8.70 -11.80 18.55
N LEU A 128 8.94 -10.81 17.70
CA LEU A 128 8.61 -9.42 18.00
C LEU A 128 7.09 -9.24 18.19
N LEU A 129 6.29 -9.73 17.24
CA LEU A 129 4.84 -9.63 17.26
C LEU A 129 4.20 -10.32 18.47
N PHE A 130 4.65 -11.51 18.84
CA PHE A 130 4.01 -12.29 19.90
C PHE A 130 4.64 -12.12 21.29
N ALA A 131 5.92 -11.77 21.38
CA ALA A 131 6.59 -11.60 22.67
C ALA A 131 6.63 -10.14 23.14
N HIS A 132 6.65 -9.17 22.23
CA HIS A 132 6.75 -7.75 22.59
C HIS A 132 5.47 -6.99 22.24
N ASP A 133 4.93 -7.20 21.04
CA ASP A 133 3.82 -6.41 20.49
C ASP A 133 2.51 -7.20 20.41
N ALA A 134 2.26 -8.10 21.37
CA ALA A 134 1.11 -9.00 21.33
C ALA A 134 -0.23 -8.23 21.30
N LEU A 135 -0.36 -7.18 22.12
CA LEU A 135 -1.56 -6.35 22.15
C LEU A 135 -1.79 -5.60 20.84
N ALA A 136 -0.73 -5.13 20.18
CA ALA A 136 -0.85 -4.48 18.88
C ALA A 136 -1.30 -5.48 17.81
N THR A 137 -0.78 -6.72 17.87
CA THR A 137 -1.17 -7.81 16.97
C THR A 137 -2.65 -8.17 17.14
N GLU A 138 -3.13 -8.30 18.37
CA GLU A 138 -4.55 -8.53 18.67
C GLU A 138 -5.44 -7.37 18.22
N ALA A 139 -5.01 -6.12 18.43
CA ALA A 139 -5.75 -4.95 17.99
C ALA A 139 -5.91 -4.91 16.45
N VAL A 140 -4.87 -5.27 15.70
CA VAL A 140 -4.95 -5.40 14.24
C VAL A 140 -5.91 -6.53 13.85
N GLY A 141 -5.88 -7.67 14.54
CA GLY A 141 -6.83 -8.76 14.34
C GLY A 141 -8.28 -8.31 14.56
N GLY A 142 -8.54 -7.58 15.65
CA GLY A 142 -9.84 -6.98 15.95
C GLY A 142 -10.29 -5.98 14.88
N LEU A 143 -9.38 -5.12 14.39
CA LEU A 143 -9.66 -4.19 13.29
C LEU A 143 -10.03 -4.91 12.00
N VAL A 144 -9.32 -6.00 11.65
CA VAL A 144 -9.66 -6.83 10.48
C VAL A 144 -11.05 -7.44 10.64
N LEU A 145 -11.39 -7.95 11.83
CA LEU A 145 -12.71 -8.50 12.09
C LEU A 145 -13.81 -7.43 11.92
N ILE A 146 -13.61 -6.24 12.51
CA ILE A 146 -14.55 -5.11 12.38
C ILE A 146 -14.71 -4.71 10.91
N ALA A 147 -13.62 -4.64 10.14
CA ALA A 147 -13.64 -4.32 8.72
C ALA A 147 -14.45 -5.35 7.91
N LEU A 148 -14.24 -6.65 8.17
CA LEU A 148 -14.97 -7.73 7.49
C LEU A 148 -16.47 -7.72 7.82
N VAL A 149 -16.82 -7.56 9.09
CA VAL A 149 -18.22 -7.44 9.53
C VAL A 149 -18.88 -6.20 8.91
N GLY A 150 -18.18 -5.06 8.92
CA GLY A 150 -18.63 -3.83 8.29
C GLY A 150 -18.88 -3.98 6.79
N ALA A 151 -17.94 -4.59 6.08
CA ALA A 151 -18.08 -4.87 4.65
C ALA A 151 -19.26 -5.82 4.35
N ALA A 152 -19.42 -6.89 5.13
CA ALA A 152 -20.53 -7.83 4.98
C ALA A 152 -21.89 -7.17 5.27
N ALA A 153 -21.96 -6.32 6.30
CA ALA A 153 -23.17 -5.56 6.62
C ALA A 153 -23.52 -4.54 5.53
N ALA A 154 -22.52 -3.85 4.96
CA ALA A 154 -22.71 -2.93 3.85
C ALA A 154 -23.27 -3.65 2.61
N TRP A 155 -22.66 -4.79 2.22
CA TRP A 155 -23.14 -5.61 1.10
C TRP A 155 -24.61 -6.01 1.31
N ARG A 156 -24.96 -6.49 2.51
CA ARG A 156 -26.33 -6.92 2.81
C ARG A 156 -27.36 -5.80 2.70
N ARG A 157 -27.00 -4.54 2.94
CA ARG A 157 -27.90 -3.38 2.82
C ARG A 157 -28.18 -2.95 1.39
N GLU A 158 -27.29 -3.29 0.45
CA GLU A 158 -27.45 -2.92 -0.96
C GLU A 158 -28.42 -3.86 -1.69
N ARG A 159 -28.48 -5.15 -1.32
CA ARG A 159 -29.41 -6.14 -1.91
C ARG A 159 -30.92 -5.86 -1.77
N PRO A 160 -31.47 -5.37 -0.63
CA PRO A 160 -32.92 -5.22 -0.45
C PRO A 160 -33.59 -4.09 -1.27
N ARG A 161 -32.87 -3.34 -2.12
CA ARG A 161 -33.46 -2.31 -3.00
C ARG A 161 -33.78 -2.80 -4.41
N GLU A 162 -33.02 -3.74 -4.97
CA GLU A 162 -33.24 -4.24 -6.34
C GLU A 162 -34.55 -5.05 -6.48
N ASP A 163 -34.99 -5.77 -5.43
CA ASP A 163 -36.21 -6.59 -5.48
C ASP A 163 -37.53 -5.79 -5.46
N ARG A 164 -37.49 -4.48 -5.16
CA ARG A 164 -38.72 -3.63 -5.10
C ARG A 164 -38.96 -2.81 -6.35
N GLU A 165 -37.95 -2.60 -7.20
CA GLU A 165 -38.08 -1.82 -8.45
C GLU A 165 -38.50 -2.67 -9.66
N GLY A 166 -38.30 -3.99 -9.63
CA GLY A 166 -38.77 -4.92 -10.68
C GLY A 166 -40.26 -5.34 -10.59
N ARG A 167 -41.05 -4.70 -9.72
CA ARG A 167 -42.47 -5.06 -9.46
C ARG A 167 -43.44 -3.88 -9.64
N ARG A 168 -43.13 -2.94 -10.54
CA ARG A 168 -44.04 -1.87 -10.97
C ARG A 168 -44.10 -1.77 -12.48
#